data_AF-A0A5C5VFA8-F1
#
_entry.id   AF-A0A5C5VFA8-F1
#
_cell.length_a   1.000
_cell.length_b   1.000
_cell.length_c   1.000
_cell.angle_alpha   90.00
_cell.angle_beta   90.00
_cell.angle_gamma   90.00
#
_symmetry.space_group_name_H-M   'P 1'
#
loop_
_entity.id
_entity.type
_entity.pdbx_description
1 polymer ?
#
loop_
_entity_poly.entity_id
_entity_poly.type
_entity_poly.pdbx_seq_one_letter_code
_entity_poly.pdbx_strand_id
1 'polypeptide(L)'
;MICSSQMLTVLACSASLLAGPALGQAVWQGGVSSDAADALNWTTGSLPNGATDVELRTGENADLNLASDATWNTLFFNSAGETTINGAGTLTLNSSGNNNAILSAGGPLTSTINTHLSTPTNIQTNGQHSLTFNGNVAANKIEAFGGTTATFNGDVTVSDQFITVGGDSSVVFNGNYHWASDGLLQTELGINGQGASDVTFTSFTSDFAVGVNIVNIYDDATVHIASDYVFQGATGIWSRRGNNHLDLAGNDEAFDFIGSDMPGGGNSPDPNIPVIMGIDFGATQGANSLVWATSNFMGGSYPVTNFEVGVDTLEFGINGPQFFTDDQLGQITINGVPYAASDPGDGSAYWTRDSASFPFYPAFFNLPTVDLPGDYNDDGQVDAADYTVWRDALGTDAALPNDLTPGAVTPVDYDVWLQNYGASGGVAVAAAPEPATFCLACAACLAVAGRRLSARRPC
;
A
#
# COMPACT_ATOMS: atom_id res chain seq x y z
N MET A 1 29.13 -10.04 -4.33
CA MET A 1 29.75 -10.97 -3.36
C MET A 1 28.59 -11.53 -2.55
N ILE A 2 28.21 -12.77 -2.86
CA ILE A 2 27.31 -13.72 -2.17
C ILE A 2 26.08 -13.16 -1.43
N CYS A 3 24.88 -13.32 -2.02
CA CYS A 3 23.72 -13.89 -1.32
C CYS A 3 22.68 -14.40 -2.34
N SER A 4 23.00 -15.52 -2.98
CA SER A 4 22.06 -16.37 -3.70
C SER A 4 21.98 -17.67 -2.91
N SER A 5 20.76 -18.19 -2.73
CA SER A 5 20.34 -19.33 -1.89
C SER A 5 19.84 -18.96 -0.48
N GLN A 6 18.57 -18.58 -0.40
CA GLN A 6 17.58 -19.13 0.57
C GLN A 6 16.16 -18.84 0.04
N MET A 7 15.80 -19.47 -1.08
CA MET A 7 14.41 -19.69 -1.44
C MET A 7 14.30 -21.16 -1.82
N LEU A 8 13.63 -21.93 -0.96
CA LEU A 8 12.76 -23.07 -1.26
C LEU A 8 12.72 -24.02 -0.05
N THR A 9 11.91 -23.71 0.95
CA THR A 9 11.21 -24.76 1.70
C THR A 9 9.88 -24.24 2.22
N VAL A 10 8.81 -24.58 1.52
CA VAL A 10 7.48 -24.71 2.11
C VAL A 10 7.61 -25.84 3.13
N LEU A 11 7.87 -25.51 4.39
CA LEU A 11 7.85 -26.48 5.48
C LEU A 11 6.54 -26.30 6.24
N ALA A 12 5.80 -27.40 6.33
CA ALA A 12 4.60 -27.52 7.12
C ALA A 12 4.76 -26.86 8.50
N CYS A 13 3.76 -26.07 8.87
CA CYS A 13 3.61 -25.52 10.21
C CYS A 13 3.51 -26.67 11.22
N SER A 14 4.65 -27.05 11.79
CA SER A 14 4.73 -27.76 13.05
C SER A 14 5.51 -26.87 14.00
N ALA A 15 4.79 -26.25 14.94
CA ALA A 15 5.32 -25.48 16.04
C ALA A 15 6.54 -26.17 16.65
N SER A 16 7.73 -25.68 16.31
CA SER A 16 8.97 -26.07 16.94
C SER A 16 9.32 -25.00 17.96
N LEU A 17 8.49 -24.87 19.01
CA LEU A 17 9.03 -24.50 20.31
C LEU A 17 9.90 -25.69 20.71
N LEU A 18 11.24 -25.51 20.80
CA LEU A 18 12.16 -26.12 21.76
C LEU A 18 13.60 -26.21 21.19
N ALA A 19 14.53 -25.47 21.80
CA ALA A 19 15.70 -26.01 22.50
C ALA A 19 16.72 -24.90 22.86
N GLY A 20 16.30 -23.96 23.71
CA GLY A 20 17.21 -23.20 24.60
C GLY A 20 17.12 -23.76 26.02
N PRO A 21 18.03 -23.42 26.95
CA PRO A 21 17.94 -23.85 28.34
C PRO A 21 16.54 -23.52 28.89
N ALA A 22 15.93 -24.42 29.68
CA ALA A 22 14.54 -24.34 30.09
C ALA A 22 14.21 -22.99 30.77
N LEU A 23 13.73 -22.04 29.97
CA LEU A 23 13.10 -20.82 30.43
C LEU A 23 11.76 -21.21 31.06
N GLY A 24 11.42 -20.59 32.19
CA GLY A 24 10.16 -20.90 32.85
C GLY A 24 9.01 -20.40 31.99
N GLN A 25 8.06 -21.27 31.60
CA GLN A 25 6.85 -20.83 30.93
C GLN A 25 5.80 -20.43 31.99
N ALA A 26 5.26 -19.22 31.89
CA ALA A 26 4.16 -18.74 32.71
C ALA A 26 2.96 -18.39 31.82
N VAL A 27 1.80 -18.99 32.09
CA VAL A 27 0.57 -18.71 31.36
C VAL A 27 -0.31 -17.79 32.20
N TRP A 28 -0.80 -16.72 31.59
CA TRP A 28 -1.82 -15.86 32.20
C TRP A 28 -3.15 -16.62 32.31
N GLN A 29 -3.72 -16.67 33.52
CA GLN A 29 -5.02 -17.29 33.79
C GLN A 29 -6.11 -16.25 34.08
N GLY A 30 -5.73 -15.07 34.60
CA GLY A 30 -6.66 -14.00 34.92
C GLY A 30 -7.83 -14.42 35.82
N GLY A 31 -7.66 -15.43 36.69
CA GLY A 31 -8.76 -16.02 37.46
C GLY A 31 -9.09 -15.29 38.77
N VAL A 32 -8.22 -14.38 39.24
CA VAL A 32 -8.39 -13.67 40.51
C VAL A 32 -8.64 -12.18 40.28
N SER A 33 -7.87 -11.57 39.39
CA SER A 33 -7.99 -10.16 39.02
C SER A 33 -7.36 -9.91 37.65
N SER A 34 -7.43 -8.68 37.15
CA SER A 34 -6.65 -8.24 35.98
C SER A 34 -5.25 -7.73 36.34
N ASP A 35 -4.86 -7.70 37.62
CA ASP A 35 -3.54 -7.19 38.05
C ASP A 35 -2.44 -8.22 37.77
N ALA A 36 -1.47 -7.85 36.93
CA ALA A 36 -0.33 -8.71 36.59
C ALA A 36 0.60 -8.97 37.79
N ALA A 37 0.56 -8.12 38.83
CA ALA A 37 1.34 -8.27 40.05
C ALA A 37 0.73 -9.28 41.05
N ASP A 38 -0.45 -9.84 40.76
CA ASP A 38 -1.02 -10.92 41.55
C ASP A 38 -0.51 -12.28 41.03
N ALA A 39 0.39 -12.90 41.80
CA ALA A 39 1.00 -14.18 41.47
C ALA A 39 -0.01 -15.32 41.28
N LEU A 40 -1.23 -15.19 41.83
CA LEU A 40 -2.30 -16.19 41.68
C LEU A 40 -2.95 -16.17 40.29
N ASN A 41 -2.72 -15.12 39.49
CA ASN A 41 -3.18 -15.06 38.11
C ASN A 41 -2.26 -15.84 37.14
N TRP A 42 -1.15 -16.40 37.60
CA TRP A 42 -0.15 -17.07 36.77
C TRP A 42 -0.07 -18.57 37.09
N THR A 43 0.07 -19.42 36.06
CA THR A 43 0.16 -20.90 36.24
C THR A 43 1.28 -21.36 37.14
N THR A 44 2.34 -20.55 37.28
CA THR A 44 3.49 -20.84 38.12
C THR A 44 3.25 -20.53 39.61
N GLY A 45 2.21 -19.75 39.93
CA GLY A 45 2.01 -19.18 41.27
C GLY A 45 3.09 -18.17 41.66
N SER A 46 3.86 -17.67 40.68
CA SER A 46 4.96 -16.72 40.85
C SER A 46 4.96 -15.70 39.72
N LEU A 47 5.46 -14.49 39.99
CA LEU A 47 5.52 -13.44 38.98
C LEU A 47 6.54 -13.76 37.89
N PRO A 48 6.21 -13.53 36.61
CA PRO A 48 7.18 -13.59 35.52
C PRO A 48 8.34 -12.61 35.71
N ASN A 49 9.49 -12.98 35.17
CA ASN A 49 10.71 -12.16 35.17
C ASN A 49 11.41 -12.24 33.81
N GLY A 50 12.56 -11.57 33.67
CA GLY A 50 13.30 -11.49 32.41
C GLY A 50 13.85 -12.80 31.83
N ALA A 51 13.63 -13.94 32.48
CA ALA A 51 13.91 -15.28 31.96
C ALA A 51 12.63 -16.13 31.77
N THR A 52 11.45 -15.51 31.86
CA THR A 52 10.15 -16.18 31.79
C THR A 52 9.51 -15.98 30.43
N ASP A 53 9.16 -17.07 29.76
CA ASP A 53 8.33 -17.03 28.56
C ASP A 53 6.86 -16.91 28.96
N VAL A 54 6.24 -15.80 28.58
CA VAL A 54 4.84 -15.51 28.92
C VAL A 54 3.94 -15.97 27.78
N GLU A 55 2.95 -16.78 28.09
CA GLU A 55 1.86 -17.11 27.16
C GLU A 55 0.55 -16.50 27.66
N LEU A 56 -0.09 -15.72 26.80
CA LEU A 56 -1.43 -15.21 27.06
C LEU A 56 -2.45 -16.16 26.44
N ARG A 57 -3.22 -16.80 27.32
CA ARG A 57 -4.42 -17.55 26.98
C ARG A 57 -5.61 -16.86 27.63
N THR A 58 -6.74 -16.75 26.94
CA THR A 58 -7.98 -16.28 27.57
C THR A 58 -8.38 -17.22 28.69
N GLY A 59 -8.31 -16.73 29.92
CA GLY A 59 -9.06 -17.23 31.07
C GLY A 59 -10.34 -16.41 31.27
N GLU A 60 -10.76 -16.22 32.52
CA GLU A 60 -11.96 -15.43 32.84
C GLU A 60 -11.79 -13.92 32.61
N ASN A 61 -10.58 -13.38 32.85
CA ASN A 61 -10.22 -12.01 32.54
C ASN A 61 -9.27 -11.95 31.33
N ALA A 62 -9.75 -11.34 30.24
CA ALA A 62 -8.99 -11.09 29.01
C ALA A 62 -8.00 -9.92 29.14
N ASP A 63 -8.13 -9.10 30.19
CA ASP A 63 -7.26 -7.95 30.42
C ASP A 63 -6.13 -8.29 31.41
N LEU A 64 -4.92 -7.86 31.07
CA LEU A 64 -3.73 -7.90 31.91
C LEU A 64 -3.24 -6.47 32.15
N ASN A 65 -3.26 -6.01 33.39
CA ASN A 65 -2.90 -4.64 33.78
C ASN A 65 -1.50 -4.62 34.42
N LEU A 66 -0.56 -3.93 33.79
CA LEU A 66 0.78 -3.62 34.28
C LEU A 66 0.77 -2.27 35.02
N ALA A 67 0.80 -2.30 36.36
CA ALA A 67 0.83 -1.08 37.18
C ALA A 67 2.16 -0.31 37.12
N SER A 68 3.23 -0.98 36.71
CA SER A 68 4.59 -0.46 36.54
C SER A 68 5.30 -1.18 35.40
N ASP A 69 6.54 -0.78 35.11
CA ASP A 69 7.40 -1.50 34.17
C ASP A 69 7.50 -3.00 34.52
N ALA A 70 7.58 -3.82 33.48
CA ALA A 70 7.70 -5.26 33.58
C ALA A 70 8.79 -5.78 32.66
N THR A 71 9.41 -6.90 33.04
CA THR A 71 10.45 -7.54 32.23
C THR A 71 10.17 -9.02 32.10
N TRP A 72 9.98 -9.50 30.88
CA TRP A 72 9.78 -10.92 30.53
C TRP A 72 10.84 -11.37 29.53
N ASN A 73 10.87 -12.66 29.17
CA ASN A 73 11.74 -13.15 28.11
C ASN A 73 11.07 -13.04 26.74
N THR A 74 9.94 -13.73 26.56
CA THR A 74 9.09 -13.65 25.35
C THR A 74 7.63 -13.48 25.74
N LEU A 75 6.80 -13.11 24.77
CA LEU A 75 5.37 -12.96 24.90
C LEU A 75 4.66 -13.65 23.71
N PHE A 76 3.87 -14.67 24.01
CA PHE A 76 3.12 -15.43 23.02
C PHE A 76 1.62 -15.24 23.19
N PHE A 77 0.94 -14.72 22.17
CA PHE A 77 -0.51 -14.65 22.10
C PHE A 77 -1.04 -15.94 21.46
N ASN A 78 -1.64 -16.81 22.26
CA ASN A 78 -2.15 -18.11 21.80
C ASN A 78 -3.51 -18.41 22.43
N SER A 79 -4.39 -17.44 22.27
CA SER A 79 -5.66 -17.38 22.97
C SER A 79 -6.81 -17.74 22.04
N ALA A 80 -7.90 -18.26 22.61
CA ALA A 80 -9.15 -18.48 21.89
C ALA A 80 -10.02 -17.21 21.79
N GLY A 81 -9.61 -16.13 22.45
CA GLY A 81 -10.21 -14.81 22.34
C GLY A 81 -9.17 -13.69 22.50
N GLU A 82 -9.62 -12.46 22.28
CA GLU A 82 -8.78 -11.27 22.30
C GLU A 82 -8.21 -11.01 23.70
N THR A 83 -7.05 -10.36 23.78
CA THR A 83 -6.38 -10.03 25.04
C THR A 83 -5.89 -8.59 24.99
N THR A 84 -6.05 -7.86 26.10
CA THR A 84 -5.55 -6.49 26.22
C THR A 84 -4.48 -6.41 27.30
N ILE A 85 -3.29 -5.92 26.95
CA ILE A 85 -2.27 -5.52 27.92
C ILE A 85 -2.42 -4.02 28.17
N ASN A 86 -2.77 -3.63 29.40
CA ASN A 86 -2.89 -2.25 29.83
C ASN A 86 -1.73 -1.84 30.74
N GLY A 87 -1.48 -0.54 30.83
CA GLY A 87 -0.47 0.04 31.70
C GLY A 87 0.24 1.21 31.05
N ALA A 88 0.74 2.15 31.85
CA ALA A 88 1.51 3.30 31.37
C ALA A 88 3.02 3.05 31.36
N GLY A 89 3.47 1.90 31.86
CA GLY A 89 4.88 1.51 31.91
C GLY A 89 5.39 0.88 30.61
N THR A 90 6.65 0.46 30.64
CA THR A 90 7.32 -0.26 29.55
C THR A 90 7.38 -1.75 29.86
N LEU A 91 6.93 -2.56 28.91
CA LEU A 91 7.18 -3.99 28.87
C LEU A 91 8.50 -4.25 28.13
N THR A 92 9.50 -4.75 28.84
CA THR A 92 10.79 -5.14 28.26
C THR A 92 10.83 -6.65 28.04
N LEU A 93 11.15 -7.10 26.82
CA LEU A 93 11.32 -8.50 26.47
C LEU A 93 12.79 -8.81 26.21
N ASN A 94 13.39 -9.68 27.02
CA ASN A 94 14.81 -10.01 27.01
C ASN A 94 15.20 -11.11 26.00
N SER A 95 14.28 -11.50 25.12
CA SER A 95 14.54 -12.48 24.06
C SER A 95 15.89 -12.23 23.39
N SER A 96 16.58 -13.29 22.99
CA SER A 96 17.91 -13.19 22.41
C SER A 96 18.10 -14.18 21.26
N GLY A 97 19.11 -13.92 20.43
CA GLY A 97 19.36 -14.69 19.22
C GLY A 97 18.26 -14.44 18.18
N ASN A 98 17.89 -15.49 17.44
CA ASN A 98 16.91 -15.41 16.36
C ASN A 98 15.46 -15.67 16.82
N ASN A 99 15.20 -15.59 18.12
CA ASN A 99 13.87 -15.86 18.66
C ASN A 99 12.98 -14.63 18.54
N ASN A 100 11.75 -14.80 18.07
CA ASN A 100 10.73 -13.76 18.13
C ASN A 100 10.43 -13.45 19.59
N ALA A 101 10.55 -12.18 19.98
CA ALA A 101 10.16 -11.74 21.31
C ALA A 101 8.64 -11.74 21.46
N ILE A 102 7.93 -11.39 20.38
CA ILE A 102 6.48 -11.50 20.29
C ILE A 102 6.10 -12.43 19.15
N LEU A 103 5.19 -13.34 19.44
CA LEU A 103 4.52 -14.18 18.45
C LEU A 103 3.01 -14.16 18.70
N SER A 104 2.20 -14.14 17.65
CA SER A 104 0.76 -14.39 17.75
C SER A 104 0.35 -15.62 16.95
N ALA A 105 -0.68 -16.31 17.46
CA ALA A 105 -1.36 -17.45 16.85
C ALA A 105 -2.76 -17.61 17.48
N GLY A 106 -3.58 -18.52 16.96
CA GLY A 106 -4.84 -18.91 17.62
C GLY A 106 -6.13 -18.53 16.90
N GLY A 107 -6.06 -18.10 15.63
CA GLY A 107 -7.23 -17.81 14.79
C GLY A 107 -7.48 -16.31 14.58
N PRO A 108 -8.58 -15.95 13.88
CA PRO A 108 -8.88 -14.58 13.44
C PRO A 108 -9.32 -13.69 14.60
N LEU A 109 -8.34 -13.20 15.37
CA LEU A 109 -8.50 -12.39 16.58
C LEU A 109 -7.64 -11.13 16.47
N THR A 110 -7.95 -10.10 17.23
CA THR A 110 -7.05 -8.95 17.40
C THR A 110 -6.78 -8.69 18.88
N SER A 111 -5.53 -8.83 19.32
CA SER A 111 -5.12 -8.46 20.68
C SER A 111 -4.47 -7.08 20.70
N THR A 112 -4.58 -6.39 21.84
CA THR A 112 -4.13 -4.99 21.98
C THR A 112 -3.08 -4.85 23.08
N ILE A 113 -2.05 -4.05 22.82
CA ILE A 113 -0.97 -3.76 23.75
C ILE A 113 -0.92 -2.23 23.92
N ASN A 114 -1.43 -1.74 25.04
CA ASN A 114 -1.48 -0.31 25.36
C ASN A 114 -0.17 0.22 25.98
N THR A 115 0.68 -0.68 26.47
CA THR A 115 1.94 -0.35 27.11
C THR A 115 3.04 -0.08 26.09
N HIS A 116 4.05 0.70 26.46
CA HIS A 116 5.28 0.77 25.68
C HIS A 116 5.95 -0.61 25.65
N LEU A 117 6.63 -0.92 24.56
CA LEU A 117 7.30 -2.20 24.35
C LEU A 117 8.74 -1.98 23.92
N SER A 118 9.67 -2.73 24.52
CA SER A 118 11.07 -2.74 24.10
C SER A 118 11.60 -4.15 24.03
N THR A 119 12.23 -4.52 22.92
CA THR A 119 12.84 -5.82 22.72
C THR A 119 14.05 -5.76 21.79
N PRO A 120 15.10 -6.56 22.01
CA PRO A 120 16.26 -6.60 21.11
C PRO A 120 16.06 -7.58 19.94
N THR A 121 14.90 -8.25 19.82
CA THR A 121 14.62 -9.18 18.71
C THR A 121 13.29 -8.86 18.02
N ASN A 122 12.73 -9.82 17.28
CA ASN A 122 11.65 -9.57 16.32
C ASN A 122 10.27 -9.57 16.98
N ILE A 123 9.35 -8.77 16.41
CA ILE A 123 7.91 -8.88 16.63
C ILE A 123 7.32 -9.57 15.39
N GLN A 124 6.61 -10.67 15.59
CA GLN A 124 5.97 -11.40 14.50
C GLN A 124 4.49 -11.63 14.79
N THR A 125 3.63 -11.19 13.88
CA THR A 125 2.22 -11.58 13.85
C THR A 125 2.01 -12.77 12.91
N ASN A 126 1.24 -13.77 13.33
CA ASN A 126 1.00 -14.96 12.53
C ASN A 126 -0.34 -15.66 12.89
N GLY A 127 -0.72 -16.66 12.09
CA GLY A 127 -1.83 -17.57 12.41
C GLY A 127 -3.19 -16.89 12.51
N GLN A 128 -3.43 -15.86 11.67
CA GLN A 128 -4.62 -15.00 11.65
C GLN A 128 -4.86 -14.16 12.91
N HIS A 129 -3.96 -14.18 13.90
CA HIS A 129 -4.09 -13.36 15.09
C HIS A 129 -3.33 -12.03 14.93
N SER A 130 -4.07 -10.96 14.67
CA SER A 130 -3.57 -9.59 14.53
C SER A 130 -3.19 -8.98 15.88
N LEU A 131 -2.26 -8.02 15.88
CA LEU A 131 -1.85 -7.30 17.08
C LEU A 131 -1.92 -5.79 16.84
N THR A 132 -2.45 -5.05 17.82
CA THR A 132 -2.46 -3.59 17.84
C THR A 132 -1.60 -3.07 18.99
N PHE A 133 -0.64 -2.20 18.69
CA PHE A 133 0.28 -1.59 19.64
C PHE A 133 -0.06 -0.09 19.77
N ASN A 134 -0.57 0.32 20.93
CA ASN A 134 -0.90 1.73 21.19
C ASN A 134 0.22 2.49 21.89
N GLY A 135 1.12 1.80 22.59
CA GLY A 135 2.36 2.39 23.09
C GLY A 135 3.48 2.35 22.05
N ASN A 136 4.49 3.21 22.24
CA ASN A 136 5.72 3.16 21.44
C ASN A 136 6.39 1.79 21.51
N VAL A 137 6.99 1.37 20.40
CA VAL A 137 7.63 0.06 20.23
C VAL A 137 9.08 0.25 19.81
N ALA A 138 10.00 -0.41 20.51
CA ALA A 138 11.37 -0.62 20.06
C ALA A 138 11.60 -2.12 19.82
N ALA A 139 12.02 -2.50 18.62
CA ALA A 139 12.25 -3.90 18.23
C ALA A 139 13.46 -4.02 17.30
N ASN A 140 13.97 -5.23 17.09
CA ASN A 140 14.93 -5.43 15.99
C ASN A 140 14.25 -5.34 14.64
N LYS A 141 13.18 -6.14 14.46
CA LYS A 141 12.50 -6.33 13.17
C LYS A 141 11.00 -6.51 13.37
N ILE A 142 10.21 -6.06 12.40
CA ILE A 142 8.75 -6.26 12.35
C ILE A 142 8.39 -7.25 11.23
N GLU A 143 7.56 -8.22 11.56
CA GLU A 143 7.10 -9.25 10.63
C GLU A 143 5.59 -9.54 10.77
N ALA A 144 4.91 -9.77 9.65
CA ALA A 144 3.50 -10.16 9.62
C ALA A 144 3.25 -11.28 8.61
N PHE A 145 2.53 -12.32 9.03
CA PHE A 145 2.26 -13.51 8.23
C PHE A 145 0.85 -14.05 8.42
N GLY A 146 0.38 -14.85 7.44
CA GLY A 146 -0.81 -15.68 7.59
C GLY A 146 -2.11 -14.90 7.73
N GLY A 147 -2.29 -13.85 6.92
CA GLY A 147 -3.48 -13.02 6.86
C GLY A 147 -3.67 -12.13 8.10
N THR A 148 -2.57 -11.72 8.75
CA THR A 148 -2.61 -10.90 9.96
C THR A 148 -2.38 -9.43 9.66
N THR A 149 -2.78 -8.58 10.59
CA THR A 149 -2.43 -7.16 10.59
C THR A 149 -1.66 -6.82 11.86
N ALA A 150 -0.45 -6.27 11.72
CA ALA A 150 0.28 -5.64 12.82
C ALA A 150 0.09 -4.12 12.75
N THR A 151 -0.66 -3.55 13.69
CA THR A 151 -0.97 -2.11 13.72
C THR A 151 -0.19 -1.42 14.82
N PHE A 152 0.53 -0.35 14.49
CA PHE A 152 1.33 0.44 15.42
C PHE A 152 0.82 1.88 15.45
N ASN A 153 0.11 2.22 16.52
CA ASN A 153 -0.43 3.56 16.77
C ASN A 153 0.58 4.47 17.50
N GLY A 154 1.50 3.89 18.26
CA GLY A 154 2.66 4.59 18.81
C GLY A 154 3.85 4.61 17.84
N ASP A 155 4.88 5.37 18.17
CA ASP A 155 6.11 5.41 17.38
C ASP A 155 6.85 4.07 17.42
N VAL A 156 7.45 3.68 16.30
CA VAL A 156 8.19 2.43 16.16
C VAL A 156 9.65 2.73 15.86
N THR A 157 10.57 2.24 16.69
CA THR A 157 12.00 2.23 16.41
C THR A 157 12.46 0.82 16.08
N VAL A 158 13.11 0.64 14.93
CA VAL A 158 13.72 -0.64 14.53
C VAL A 158 15.19 -0.50 14.19
N SER A 159 15.94 -1.59 14.30
CA SER A 159 17.36 -1.65 13.90
C SER A 159 17.62 -2.44 12.62
N ASP A 160 16.78 -3.43 12.32
CA ASP A 160 16.89 -4.25 11.10
C ASP A 160 16.46 -3.42 9.88
N GLN A 161 17.16 -3.61 8.77
CA GLN A 161 16.87 -2.92 7.51
C GLN A 161 15.64 -3.48 6.79
N PHE A 162 15.07 -4.60 7.23
CA PHE A 162 13.97 -5.26 6.57
C PHE A 162 12.67 -5.24 7.38
N ILE A 163 11.58 -4.93 6.70
CA ILE A 163 10.22 -5.31 7.09
C ILE A 163 9.85 -6.55 6.26
N THR A 164 9.19 -7.53 6.87
CA THR A 164 8.77 -8.75 6.14
C THR A 164 7.29 -9.02 6.32
N VAL A 165 6.57 -9.07 5.21
CA VAL A 165 5.12 -9.22 5.20
C VAL A 165 4.75 -10.30 4.18
N GLY A 166 4.04 -11.33 4.60
CA GLY A 166 3.72 -12.46 3.71
C GLY A 166 2.34 -13.08 3.94
N GLY A 167 1.84 -13.78 2.94
CA GLY A 167 0.58 -14.52 3.03
C GLY A 167 -0.60 -13.60 3.30
N ASP A 168 -0.76 -12.57 2.47
CA ASP A 168 -1.88 -11.62 2.47
C ASP A 168 -2.01 -10.85 3.81
N SER A 169 -0.87 -10.50 4.41
CA SER A 169 -0.80 -9.79 5.69
C SER A 169 -0.49 -8.31 5.49
N SER A 170 -0.68 -7.51 6.54
CA SER A 170 -0.41 -6.07 6.48
C SER A 170 0.33 -5.59 7.72
N VAL A 171 1.18 -4.57 7.56
CA VAL A 171 1.80 -3.83 8.65
C VAL A 171 1.43 -2.36 8.51
N VAL A 172 0.89 -1.77 9.57
CA VAL A 172 0.38 -0.39 9.54
C VAL A 172 1.09 0.44 10.59
N PHE A 173 1.84 1.45 10.16
CA PHE A 173 2.48 2.44 11.03
C PHE A 173 1.68 3.74 11.00
N ASN A 174 0.80 3.90 11.99
CA ASN A 174 0.07 5.15 12.24
C ASN A 174 0.94 6.16 13.00
N GLY A 175 1.85 5.67 13.86
CA GLY A 175 2.93 6.47 14.45
C GLY A 175 4.13 6.62 13.50
N ASN A 176 5.18 7.31 13.95
CA ASN A 176 6.40 7.45 13.17
C ASN A 176 7.16 6.12 13.13
N TYR A 177 7.49 5.64 11.92
CA TYR A 177 8.48 4.59 11.74
C TYR A 177 9.88 5.21 11.71
N HIS A 178 10.70 4.85 12.68
CA HIS A 178 12.08 5.29 12.81
C HIS A 178 13.05 4.12 12.61
N TRP A 179 13.85 4.18 11.56
CA TRP A 179 14.96 3.25 11.40
C TRP A 179 16.21 3.80 12.10
N ALA A 180 16.50 3.22 13.27
CA ALA A 180 17.72 3.47 14.02
C ALA A 180 18.87 2.71 13.35
N SER A 181 19.97 3.40 13.05
CA SER A 181 21.12 2.78 12.39
C SER A 181 21.74 1.72 13.31
N ASP A 182 22.03 0.54 12.77
CA ASP A 182 22.83 -0.49 13.44
C ASP A 182 24.35 -0.18 13.43
N GLY A 183 24.72 1.04 12.99
CA GLY A 183 26.10 1.47 12.81
C GLY A 183 26.70 1.08 11.45
N LEU A 184 25.95 0.40 10.58
CA LEU A 184 26.36 0.15 9.20
C LEU A 184 26.09 1.37 8.31
N LEU A 185 26.90 1.52 7.27
CA LEU A 185 26.71 2.52 6.21
C LEU A 185 25.56 2.17 5.24
N GLN A 186 24.70 1.21 5.60
CA GLN A 186 23.58 0.80 4.77
C GLN A 186 22.49 1.87 4.87
N THR A 187 22.09 2.41 3.72
CA THR A 187 21.04 3.43 3.60
C THR A 187 19.85 2.88 2.81
N GLU A 188 19.69 1.56 2.77
CA GLU A 188 18.68 0.88 1.97
C GLU A 188 17.68 0.14 2.87
N LEU A 189 16.44 0.62 2.91
CA LEU A 189 15.33 -0.09 3.57
C LEU A 189 14.81 -1.17 2.61
N GLY A 190 14.45 -2.34 3.13
CA GLY A 190 13.84 -3.41 2.35
C GLY A 190 12.46 -3.80 2.86
N ILE A 191 11.50 -3.89 1.95
CA ILE A 191 10.14 -4.38 2.20
C ILE A 191 9.98 -5.68 1.44
N ASN A 192 10.04 -6.79 2.18
CA ASN A 192 9.95 -8.14 1.62
C ASN A 192 8.49 -8.61 1.66
N GLY A 193 7.82 -8.56 0.51
CA GLY A 193 6.47 -9.07 0.29
C GLY A 193 6.43 -10.56 -0.01
N GLN A 194 5.24 -11.17 0.13
CA GLN A 194 4.81 -12.42 -0.52
C GLN A 194 3.29 -12.51 -0.55
N GLY A 195 2.68 -12.50 -1.73
CA GLY A 195 1.21 -12.45 -1.87
C GLY A 195 0.71 -11.01 -1.81
N ALA A 196 -0.56 -10.78 -1.48
CA ALA A 196 -1.12 -9.42 -1.35
C ALA A 196 -0.69 -8.79 -0.02
N SER A 197 0.60 -8.49 0.10
CA SER A 197 1.23 -7.99 1.33
C SER A 197 1.35 -6.48 1.33
N ASP A 198 0.90 -5.83 2.40
CA ASP A 198 0.83 -4.37 2.47
C ASP A 198 1.67 -3.80 3.62
N VAL A 199 2.35 -2.67 3.37
CA VAL A 199 2.98 -1.86 4.42
C VAL A 199 2.54 -0.41 4.29
N THR A 200 1.89 0.11 5.32
CA THR A 200 1.42 1.51 5.36
C THR A 200 2.31 2.35 6.27
N PHE A 201 2.73 3.50 5.77
CA PHE A 201 3.51 4.48 6.54
C PHE A 201 2.76 5.82 6.62
N THR A 202 2.61 6.34 7.83
CA THR A 202 2.12 7.71 8.07
C THR A 202 3.26 8.71 8.23
N SER A 203 4.41 8.26 8.73
CA SER A 203 5.63 9.05 8.86
C SER A 203 6.84 8.14 8.85
N PHE A 204 7.93 8.58 8.22
CA PHE A 204 9.19 7.87 8.17
C PHE A 204 10.36 8.77 8.58
N THR A 205 11.24 8.26 9.43
CA THR A 205 12.50 8.90 9.82
C THR A 205 13.63 7.89 9.92
N SER A 206 14.86 8.37 9.92
CA SER A 206 16.04 7.52 10.16
C SER A 206 17.17 8.31 10.81
N ASP A 207 18.14 7.61 11.39
CA ASP A 207 19.37 8.21 11.91
C ASP A 207 20.32 8.73 10.81
N PHE A 208 20.03 8.44 9.55
CA PHE A 208 20.85 8.87 8.42
C PHE A 208 20.59 10.35 8.13
N ALA A 209 21.64 11.16 8.17
CA ALA A 209 21.55 12.62 8.05
C ALA A 209 20.92 13.13 6.73
N VAL A 210 20.83 12.27 5.71
CA VAL A 210 20.22 12.57 4.39
C VAL A 210 18.96 11.76 4.12
N GLY A 211 18.44 11.05 5.12
CA GLY A 211 17.40 10.03 4.95
C GLY A 211 17.96 8.69 4.45
N VAL A 212 17.06 7.80 4.06
CA VAL A 212 17.43 6.56 3.37
C VAL A 212 17.65 6.83 1.89
N ASN A 213 18.66 6.19 1.31
CA ASN A 213 18.97 6.29 -0.11
C ASN A 213 17.91 5.58 -0.95
N ILE A 214 17.51 4.36 -0.57
CA ILE A 214 16.57 3.55 -1.36
C ILE A 214 15.60 2.80 -0.44
N VAL A 215 14.31 2.84 -0.76
CA VAL A 215 13.31 1.89 -0.28
C VAL A 215 13.13 0.80 -1.34
N ASN A 216 13.61 -0.40 -1.05
CA ASN A 216 13.51 -1.54 -1.94
C ASN A 216 12.21 -2.31 -1.66
N ILE A 217 11.43 -2.59 -2.69
CA ILE A 217 10.22 -3.41 -2.61
C ILE A 217 10.45 -4.73 -3.35
N TYR A 218 10.10 -5.84 -2.70
CA TYR A 218 10.29 -7.18 -3.23
C TYR A 218 8.99 -7.97 -3.22
N ASP A 219 8.85 -8.82 -4.24
CA ASP A 219 8.02 -10.03 -4.22
C ASP A 219 6.52 -9.75 -3.94
N ASP A 220 5.96 -8.83 -4.74
CA ASP A 220 4.52 -8.46 -4.80
C ASP A 220 3.99 -7.65 -3.60
N ALA A 221 4.87 -6.86 -2.96
CA ALA A 221 4.45 -5.97 -1.88
C ALA A 221 3.87 -4.63 -2.38
N THR A 222 2.93 -4.10 -1.61
CA THR A 222 2.41 -2.73 -1.74
C THR A 222 2.92 -1.86 -0.59
N VAL A 223 3.39 -0.66 -0.92
CA VAL A 223 3.71 0.39 0.05
C VAL A 223 2.64 1.47 -0.03
N HIS A 224 1.93 1.71 1.06
CA HIS A 224 0.92 2.76 1.15
C HIS A 224 1.46 4.00 1.86
N ILE A 225 1.24 5.16 1.27
CA ILE A 225 1.52 6.49 1.83
C ILE A 225 0.25 7.00 2.49
N ALA A 226 0.27 7.22 3.81
CA ALA A 226 -0.91 7.62 4.58
C ALA A 226 -0.92 9.10 5.01
N SER A 227 0.07 9.87 4.58
CA SER A 227 0.18 11.32 4.82
C SER A 227 1.06 11.95 3.74
N ASP A 228 0.98 13.27 3.55
CA ASP A 228 1.87 13.96 2.63
C ASP A 228 3.34 13.85 3.06
N TYR A 229 4.22 13.61 2.08
CA TYR A 229 5.67 13.59 2.22
C TYR A 229 6.14 12.67 3.35
N VAL A 230 5.77 11.39 3.29
CA VAL A 230 6.19 10.38 4.26
C VAL A 230 7.69 10.16 4.14
N PHE A 231 8.20 9.95 2.93
CA PHE A 231 9.61 9.68 2.66
C PHE A 231 10.41 10.95 2.38
N GLN A 232 10.53 11.82 3.38
CA GLN A 232 11.29 13.07 3.23
C GLN A 232 12.81 12.82 3.11
N GLY A 233 13.46 13.55 2.20
CA GLY A 233 14.90 13.51 1.99
C GLY A 233 15.28 13.01 0.60
N ALA A 234 16.56 12.69 0.40
CA ALA A 234 17.02 12.15 -0.88
C ALA A 234 16.76 10.63 -0.92
N THR A 235 15.49 10.27 -1.07
CA THR A 235 15.03 8.88 -1.08
C THR A 235 14.53 8.48 -2.45
N GLY A 236 15.08 7.39 -2.99
CA GLY A 236 14.50 6.68 -4.12
C GLY A 236 13.65 5.50 -3.67
N ILE A 237 12.77 5.03 -4.55
CA ILE A 237 11.98 3.81 -4.35
C ILE A 237 12.24 2.85 -5.52
N TRP A 238 12.44 1.57 -5.23
CA TRP A 238 12.95 0.61 -6.20
C TRP A 238 12.21 -0.73 -6.13
N SER A 239 11.52 -1.09 -7.21
CA SER A 239 10.92 -2.42 -7.41
C SER A 239 11.97 -3.45 -7.86
N ARG A 240 12.29 -4.42 -7.02
CA ARG A 240 13.38 -5.39 -7.28
C ARG A 240 12.92 -6.62 -8.04
N ARG A 241 11.81 -7.23 -7.60
CA ARG A 241 11.24 -8.45 -8.19
C ARG A 241 9.74 -8.43 -8.03
N GLY A 242 9.03 -8.99 -9.00
CA GLY A 242 7.57 -9.14 -8.94
C GLY A 242 6.82 -7.88 -9.36
N ASN A 243 5.54 -7.85 -8.98
CA ASN A 243 4.60 -6.79 -9.24
C ASN A 243 4.38 -5.96 -7.98
N ASN A 244 5.32 -5.05 -7.72
CA ASN A 244 5.29 -4.21 -6.53
C ASN A 244 4.53 -2.92 -6.81
N HIS A 245 3.95 -2.33 -5.77
CA HIS A 245 3.11 -1.14 -5.87
C HIS A 245 3.52 -0.08 -4.84
N LEU A 246 3.44 1.17 -5.26
CA LEU A 246 3.37 2.34 -4.41
C LEU A 246 1.94 2.89 -4.53
N ASP A 247 1.23 2.94 -3.43
CA ASP A 247 -0.09 3.56 -3.33
C ASP A 247 0.03 4.87 -2.56
N LEU A 248 -0.29 5.97 -3.23
CA LEU A 248 -0.27 7.31 -2.65
C LEU A 248 -1.48 7.56 -1.74
N ALA A 249 -2.55 6.78 -1.90
CA ALA A 249 -3.81 6.92 -1.18
C ALA A 249 -4.34 8.38 -1.13
N GLY A 250 -4.16 9.13 -2.22
CA GLY A 250 -4.56 10.54 -2.34
C GLY A 250 -3.65 11.54 -1.63
N ASN A 251 -2.40 11.19 -1.30
CA ASN A 251 -1.43 12.08 -0.66
C ASN A 251 -0.33 12.54 -1.63
N ASP A 252 0.30 13.66 -1.29
CA ASP A 252 1.46 14.18 -2.00
C ASP A 252 2.74 13.44 -1.63
N GLU A 253 3.59 13.13 -2.60
CA GLU A 253 4.89 12.50 -2.35
C GLU A 253 5.96 12.92 -3.35
N ALA A 254 7.23 12.83 -2.94
CA ALA A 254 8.36 13.15 -3.79
C ALA A 254 9.51 12.16 -3.60
N PHE A 255 9.95 11.56 -4.70
CA PHE A 255 11.10 10.67 -4.73
C PHE A 255 12.21 11.20 -5.64
N ASP A 256 13.46 10.98 -5.25
CA ASP A 256 14.62 11.30 -6.09
C ASP A 256 14.62 10.45 -7.38
N PHE A 257 14.19 9.19 -7.26
CA PHE A 257 13.89 8.35 -8.40
C PHE A 257 12.85 7.29 -8.02
N ILE A 258 12.06 6.87 -9.00
CA ILE A 258 11.28 5.64 -8.96
C ILE A 258 11.92 4.70 -9.97
N GLY A 259 12.34 3.52 -9.52
CA GLY A 259 13.14 2.61 -10.33
C GLY A 259 12.67 1.17 -10.24
N SER A 260 13.23 0.32 -11.11
CA SER A 260 13.08 -1.12 -10.99
C SER A 260 14.25 -1.88 -11.59
N ASP A 261 14.45 -3.12 -11.15
CA ASP A 261 15.39 -4.01 -11.82
C ASP A 261 14.93 -4.30 -13.27
N MET A 262 15.88 -4.62 -14.15
CA MET A 262 15.55 -5.09 -15.50
C MET A 262 15.09 -6.54 -15.47
N PRO A 263 14.07 -6.92 -16.25
CA PRO A 263 13.76 -8.33 -16.51
C PRO A 263 15.01 -9.08 -17.00
N GLY A 264 15.36 -10.20 -16.34
CA GLY A 264 16.54 -11.00 -16.67
C GLY A 264 17.87 -10.46 -16.14
N GLY A 265 17.85 -9.39 -15.34
CA GLY A 265 19.02 -8.82 -14.69
C GLY A 265 19.16 -9.22 -13.22
N GLY A 266 20.39 -9.20 -12.70
CA GLY A 266 20.70 -9.22 -11.26
C GLY A 266 19.79 -10.09 -10.38
N ASN A 267 18.91 -9.43 -9.61
CA ASN A 267 18.01 -10.06 -8.64
C ASN A 267 16.71 -10.61 -9.25
N SER A 268 16.37 -10.27 -10.50
CA SER A 268 15.25 -10.82 -11.29
C SER A 268 15.80 -11.63 -12.48
N PRO A 269 16.35 -12.84 -12.25
CA PRO A 269 17.15 -13.55 -13.25
C PRO A 269 16.33 -14.13 -14.41
N ASP A 270 15.00 -14.19 -14.31
CA ASP A 270 14.15 -14.67 -15.39
C ASP A 270 13.75 -13.50 -16.31
N PRO A 271 14.22 -13.45 -17.57
CA PRO A 271 13.86 -12.40 -18.52
C PRO A 271 12.38 -12.43 -18.92
N ASN A 272 11.64 -13.50 -18.62
CA ASN A 272 10.23 -13.63 -18.96
C ASN A 272 9.29 -13.13 -17.87
N ILE A 273 9.81 -12.82 -16.67
CA ILE A 273 9.01 -12.28 -15.58
C ILE A 273 9.12 -10.75 -15.64
N PRO A 274 8.04 -10.01 -15.94
CA PRO A 274 8.07 -8.57 -15.91
C PRO A 274 8.33 -8.08 -14.48
N VAL A 275 9.13 -7.03 -14.35
CA VAL A 275 9.28 -6.29 -13.10
C VAL A 275 8.39 -5.06 -13.23
N ILE A 276 7.41 -4.94 -12.35
CA ILE A 276 6.45 -3.85 -12.36
C ILE A 276 6.65 -3.01 -11.10
N MET A 277 6.62 -1.69 -11.29
CA MET A 277 6.46 -0.72 -10.22
C MET A 277 5.15 0.02 -10.50
N GLY A 278 4.05 -0.49 -9.95
CA GLY A 278 2.75 0.15 -10.03
C GLY A 278 2.71 1.39 -9.14
N ILE A 279 2.05 2.43 -9.62
CA ILE A 279 1.88 3.70 -8.92
C ILE A 279 0.38 3.99 -8.91
N ASP A 280 -0.23 3.90 -7.73
CA ASP A 280 -1.64 4.20 -7.55
C ASP A 280 -1.78 5.60 -6.93
N PHE A 281 -2.50 6.52 -7.59
CA PHE A 281 -2.78 7.84 -7.04
C PHE A 281 -3.87 7.81 -5.95
N GLY A 282 -4.59 6.69 -5.82
CA GLY A 282 -5.65 6.47 -4.86
C GLY A 282 -7.03 6.61 -5.49
N ALA A 283 -7.99 5.80 -5.04
CA ALA A 283 -9.35 5.81 -5.59
C ALA A 283 -10.23 6.97 -5.07
N THR A 284 -9.73 7.77 -4.13
CA THR A 284 -10.49 8.88 -3.54
C THR A 284 -10.19 10.15 -4.32
N GLN A 285 -11.23 10.83 -4.77
CA GLN A 285 -11.07 12.06 -5.56
C GLN A 285 -10.45 13.19 -4.74
N GLY A 286 -9.56 13.94 -5.36
CA GLY A 286 -8.81 15.01 -4.72
C GLY A 286 -7.49 15.27 -5.44
N ALA A 287 -6.99 16.51 -5.35
CA ALA A 287 -5.71 16.84 -5.95
C ALA A 287 -4.57 16.23 -5.12
N ASN A 288 -3.79 15.35 -5.75
CA ASN A 288 -2.52 14.90 -5.21
C ASN A 288 -1.39 14.94 -6.23
N SER A 289 -0.17 15.01 -5.72
CA SER A 289 1.04 15.26 -6.50
C SER A 289 2.10 14.21 -6.24
N LEU A 290 2.64 13.64 -7.32
CA LEU A 290 3.84 12.81 -7.26
C LEU A 290 4.97 13.47 -8.03
N VAL A 291 6.09 13.68 -7.34
CA VAL A 291 7.34 14.12 -7.98
C VAL A 291 8.27 12.93 -8.18
N TRP A 292 8.60 12.66 -9.44
CA TRP A 292 9.60 11.68 -9.86
C TRP A 292 10.82 12.41 -10.45
N ALA A 293 11.79 12.69 -9.59
CA ALA A 293 12.82 13.67 -9.90
C ALA A 293 13.84 13.24 -10.97
N THR A 294 14.21 11.95 -11.05
CA THR A 294 15.20 11.46 -12.02
C THR A 294 14.80 10.13 -12.67
N SER A 295 15.23 9.90 -13.91
CA SER A 295 14.91 8.69 -14.70
C SER A 295 15.86 7.51 -14.46
N ASN A 296 16.54 7.48 -13.32
CA ASN A 296 17.53 6.44 -13.04
C ASN A 296 16.88 5.06 -12.88
N PHE A 297 17.58 4.03 -13.36
CA PHE A 297 17.25 2.62 -13.10
C PHE A 297 15.84 2.20 -13.53
N MET A 298 15.36 2.68 -14.69
CA MET A 298 14.05 2.32 -15.23
C MET A 298 14.07 1.01 -16.03
N GLY A 299 14.21 -0.13 -15.36
CA GLY A 299 14.35 -1.43 -16.03
C GLY A 299 13.03 -2.10 -16.47
N GLY A 300 11.92 -1.72 -15.86
CA GLY A 300 10.65 -2.44 -15.93
C GLY A 300 9.52 -1.64 -16.58
N SER A 301 8.30 -1.83 -16.07
CA SER A 301 7.10 -1.11 -16.50
C SER A 301 6.45 -0.37 -15.33
N TYR A 302 5.89 0.80 -15.61
CA TYR A 302 5.39 1.74 -14.60
C TYR A 302 3.93 2.11 -14.89
N PRO A 303 2.96 1.24 -14.54
CA PRO A 303 1.56 1.59 -14.64
C PRO A 303 1.17 2.56 -13.53
N VAL A 304 0.69 3.74 -13.94
CA VAL A 304 0.03 4.73 -13.09
C VAL A 304 -1.48 4.51 -13.19
N THR A 305 -2.14 4.35 -12.06
CA THR A 305 -3.60 4.11 -11.97
C THR A 305 -4.28 5.12 -11.07
N ASN A 306 -5.59 5.27 -11.25
CA ASN A 306 -6.45 6.21 -10.53
C ASN A 306 -5.98 7.67 -10.63
N PHE A 307 -5.24 8.02 -11.69
CA PHE A 307 -4.80 9.38 -11.91
C PHE A 307 -5.98 10.26 -12.36
N GLU A 308 -6.32 11.27 -11.57
CA GLU A 308 -7.35 12.26 -11.86
C GLU A 308 -6.82 13.34 -12.78
N VAL A 309 -7.05 13.11 -14.06
CA VAL A 309 -6.89 14.06 -15.15
C VAL A 309 -7.35 15.49 -14.78
N GLY A 310 -6.43 16.46 -14.85
CA GLY A 310 -6.70 17.88 -14.57
C GLY A 310 -6.78 18.25 -13.07
N VAL A 311 -6.67 17.25 -12.18
CA VAL A 311 -6.72 17.40 -10.72
C VAL A 311 -5.37 16.99 -10.12
N ASP A 312 -4.86 15.83 -10.52
CA ASP A 312 -3.59 15.29 -10.09
C ASP A 312 -2.41 15.86 -10.86
N THR A 313 -1.26 15.87 -10.17
CA THR A 313 0.02 16.28 -10.75
C THR A 313 1.01 15.12 -10.72
N LEU A 314 1.54 14.74 -11.88
CA LEU A 314 2.67 13.82 -11.98
C LEU A 314 3.83 14.57 -12.59
N GLU A 315 4.82 14.93 -11.77
CA GLU A 315 5.95 15.75 -12.16
C GLU A 315 7.19 14.90 -12.45
N PHE A 316 7.87 15.16 -13.57
CA PHE A 316 9.08 14.45 -13.99
C PHE A 316 10.29 15.39 -14.11
N GLY A 317 11.45 14.97 -13.61
CA GLY A 317 12.73 15.54 -14.05
C GLY A 317 13.12 16.87 -13.37
N ILE A 318 12.84 17.04 -12.08
CA ILE A 318 13.10 18.29 -11.35
C ILE A 318 14.57 18.50 -10.91
N ASN A 319 15.40 17.44 -10.88
CA ASN A 319 16.77 17.50 -10.37
C ASN A 319 17.80 16.83 -11.31
N GLY A 320 18.73 17.60 -11.89
CA GLY A 320 19.96 17.07 -12.51
C GLY A 320 19.95 16.87 -14.05
N PRO A 321 21.06 16.39 -14.64
CA PRO A 321 21.26 16.29 -16.10
C PRO A 321 20.56 15.09 -16.76
N GLN A 322 19.81 14.29 -16.00
CA GLN A 322 19.21 13.02 -16.44
C GLN A 322 17.70 13.18 -16.64
N PHE A 323 17.35 13.79 -17.76
CA PHE A 323 15.95 13.86 -18.22
C PHE A 323 15.48 12.50 -18.74
N PHE A 324 14.18 12.26 -18.66
CA PHE A 324 13.54 11.08 -19.25
C PHE A 324 13.73 11.08 -20.78
N THR A 325 14.21 9.95 -21.32
CA THR A 325 14.22 9.70 -22.76
C THR A 325 12.85 9.24 -23.25
N ASP A 326 12.59 9.32 -24.56
CA ASP A 326 11.33 8.81 -25.15
C ASP A 326 11.13 7.32 -24.85
N ASP A 327 12.21 6.53 -24.85
CA ASP A 327 12.17 5.11 -24.47
C ASP A 327 11.72 4.92 -23.02
N GLN A 328 12.23 5.75 -22.10
CA GLN A 328 11.87 5.69 -20.68
C GLN A 328 10.43 6.12 -20.43
N LEU A 329 9.98 7.19 -21.11
CA LEU A 329 8.59 7.61 -21.07
C LEU A 329 7.66 6.54 -21.66
N GLY A 330 8.12 5.79 -22.66
CA GLY A 330 7.40 4.66 -23.23
C GLY A 330 7.16 3.49 -22.25
N GLN A 331 7.86 3.44 -21.11
CA GLN A 331 7.66 2.44 -20.05
C GLN A 331 6.53 2.82 -19.09
N ILE A 332 6.02 4.05 -19.17
CA ILE A 332 4.98 4.60 -18.29
C ILE A 332 3.64 4.55 -19.02
N THR A 333 2.61 4.08 -18.32
CA THR A 333 1.21 4.20 -18.77
C THR A 333 0.40 4.91 -17.71
N ILE A 334 -0.48 5.82 -18.07
CA ILE A 334 -1.39 6.51 -17.15
C ILE A 334 -2.81 6.10 -17.47
N ASN A 335 -3.49 5.47 -16.50
CA ASN A 335 -4.81 4.86 -16.67
C ASN A 335 -4.90 3.96 -17.91
N GLY A 336 -3.81 3.22 -18.19
CA GLY A 336 -3.69 2.31 -19.33
C GLY A 336 -3.30 2.97 -20.66
N VAL A 337 -3.20 4.30 -20.73
CA VAL A 337 -2.74 5.03 -21.92
C VAL A 337 -1.22 5.23 -21.84
N PRO A 338 -0.41 4.85 -22.84
CA PRO A 338 1.02 5.13 -22.83
C PRO A 338 1.29 6.63 -22.67
N TYR A 339 2.27 7.00 -21.84
CA TYR A 339 2.64 8.40 -21.66
C TYR A 339 3.09 9.07 -22.98
N ALA A 340 3.74 8.30 -23.86
CA ALA A 340 4.14 8.80 -25.17
C ALA A 340 2.99 8.85 -26.22
N ALA A 341 1.75 8.53 -25.85
CA ALA A 341 0.63 8.53 -26.79
C ALA A 341 0.20 9.96 -27.20
N SER A 342 -0.32 10.06 -28.42
CA SER A 342 -0.90 11.28 -28.99
C SER A 342 -2.41 11.13 -29.20
N ASP A 343 -3.13 12.24 -29.16
CA ASP A 343 -4.53 12.33 -29.49
C ASP A 343 -4.77 11.87 -30.95
N PRO A 344 -5.69 10.91 -31.20
CA PRO A 344 -5.94 10.38 -32.54
C PRO A 344 -6.70 11.34 -33.45
N GLY A 345 -7.36 12.36 -32.90
CA GLY A 345 -8.11 13.39 -33.61
C GLY A 345 -7.22 14.48 -34.21
N ASP A 346 -6.24 14.97 -33.45
CA ASP A 346 -5.38 16.08 -33.88
C ASP A 346 -3.87 15.76 -33.93
N GLY A 347 -3.44 14.62 -33.38
CA GLY A 347 -2.04 14.19 -33.37
C GLY A 347 -1.16 14.89 -32.32
N SER A 348 -1.71 15.70 -31.44
CA SER A 348 -0.99 16.34 -30.33
C SER A 348 -0.66 15.33 -29.22
N ALA A 349 0.40 15.57 -28.44
CA ALA A 349 0.70 14.70 -27.29
C ALA A 349 -0.37 14.91 -26.21
N TYR A 350 -0.86 13.84 -25.60
CA TYR A 350 -1.78 13.93 -24.44
C TYR A 350 -1.13 14.63 -23.22
N TRP A 351 0.19 14.74 -23.22
CA TRP A 351 0.99 15.26 -22.12
C TRP A 351 1.86 16.39 -22.64
N THR A 352 1.58 17.62 -22.22
CA THR A 352 2.35 18.78 -22.64
C THR A 352 3.63 18.90 -21.81
N ARG A 353 4.78 18.71 -22.44
CA ARG A 353 6.08 19.13 -21.90
C ARG A 353 6.18 20.65 -22.03
N ASP A 354 5.76 21.41 -21.02
CA ASP A 354 5.99 22.86 -21.04
C ASP A 354 7.50 23.11 -21.18
N SER A 355 7.90 23.82 -22.23
CA SER A 355 9.31 24.14 -22.50
C SER A 355 9.51 25.62 -22.77
N ALA A 356 8.52 26.46 -22.45
CA ALA A 356 8.53 27.82 -22.92
C ALA A 356 9.22 28.84 -22.00
N SER A 357 9.50 28.57 -20.72
CA SER A 357 10.17 29.57 -19.84
C SER A 357 10.81 29.02 -18.54
N PHE A 358 12.10 28.63 -18.57
CA PHE A 358 13.00 28.33 -17.41
C PHE A 358 12.76 27.00 -16.63
N PRO A 359 13.75 26.46 -15.88
CA PRO A 359 14.12 25.04 -15.90
C PRO A 359 13.43 24.17 -14.81
N PHE A 360 12.14 24.37 -14.58
CA PHE A 360 11.37 23.60 -13.59
C PHE A 360 10.09 23.13 -14.29
N TYR A 361 9.85 21.82 -14.33
CA TYR A 361 8.88 21.20 -15.25
C TYR A 361 7.73 20.47 -14.52
N PRO A 362 6.64 21.15 -14.12
CA PRO A 362 5.39 20.45 -13.87
C PRO A 362 4.82 19.93 -15.20
N ALA A 363 4.53 18.61 -15.28
CA ALA A 363 3.79 18.06 -16.40
C ALA A 363 2.30 18.13 -16.07
N PHE A 364 1.59 19.04 -16.73
CA PHE A 364 0.13 19.11 -16.65
C PHE A 364 -0.46 18.19 -17.71
N PHE A 365 -1.43 17.37 -17.31
CA PHE A 365 -2.30 16.70 -18.27
C PHE A 365 -3.22 17.74 -18.89
N ASN A 366 -2.92 18.11 -20.12
CA ASN A 366 -3.82 18.91 -20.90
C ASN A 366 -4.77 17.92 -21.58
N LEU A 367 -5.92 17.61 -20.97
CA LEU A 367 -7.03 17.23 -21.84
C LEU A 367 -7.15 18.38 -22.85
N PRO A 368 -7.20 18.12 -24.17
CA PRO A 368 -7.89 19.08 -24.99
C PRO A 368 -9.24 19.28 -24.30
N THR A 369 -9.57 20.51 -23.93
CA THR A 369 -10.98 20.88 -23.86
C THR A 369 -11.51 20.54 -25.23
N VAL A 370 -12.06 19.34 -25.37
CA VAL A 370 -12.87 19.03 -26.53
C VAL A 370 -14.01 19.99 -26.33
N ASP A 371 -13.97 21.14 -27.01
CA ASP A 371 -15.10 22.06 -27.07
C ASP A 371 -16.26 21.19 -27.54
N LEU A 372 -17.05 20.69 -26.58
CA LEU A 372 -18.07 19.69 -26.79
C LEU A 372 -19.32 20.52 -27.11
N PRO A 373 -19.69 20.69 -28.39
CA PRO A 373 -20.64 21.73 -28.72
C PRO A 373 -21.98 21.44 -28.06
N GLY A 374 -22.47 22.36 -27.24
CA GLY A 374 -23.67 22.14 -26.43
C GLY A 374 -23.44 21.75 -24.97
N ASP A 375 -22.20 21.56 -24.54
CA ASP A 375 -21.78 21.47 -23.13
C ASP A 375 -21.65 22.89 -22.57
N TYR A 376 -22.79 23.46 -22.20
CA TYR A 376 -22.92 24.84 -21.77
C TYR A 376 -22.59 25.05 -20.29
N ASN A 377 -22.43 23.98 -19.51
CA ASN A 377 -21.94 24.07 -18.14
C ASN A 377 -20.46 23.64 -17.97
N ASP A 378 -19.82 23.17 -19.05
CA ASP A 378 -18.41 22.75 -19.12
C ASP A 378 -18.09 21.57 -18.19
N ASP A 379 -19.03 20.62 -18.05
CA ASP A 379 -18.89 19.44 -17.18
C ASP A 379 -18.45 18.16 -17.92
N GLY A 380 -18.19 18.26 -19.22
CA GLY A 380 -17.73 17.18 -20.08
C GLY A 380 -18.85 16.29 -20.64
N GLN A 381 -20.12 16.63 -20.39
CA GLN A 381 -21.29 15.93 -20.94
C GLN A 381 -22.30 16.90 -21.52
N VAL A 382 -22.93 16.54 -22.65
CA VAL A 382 -24.08 17.29 -23.19
C VAL A 382 -25.36 16.65 -22.70
N ASP A 383 -25.97 17.20 -21.66
CA ASP A 383 -27.16 16.65 -21.04
C ASP A 383 -28.24 17.72 -20.73
N ALA A 384 -29.18 17.38 -19.84
CA ALA A 384 -30.28 18.27 -19.50
C ALA A 384 -29.85 19.49 -18.66
N ALA A 385 -28.70 19.44 -18.00
CA ALA A 385 -28.12 20.55 -17.25
C ALA A 385 -27.71 21.69 -18.20
N ASP A 386 -27.12 21.38 -19.36
CA ASP A 386 -26.75 22.37 -20.37
C ASP A 386 -27.93 23.13 -20.94
N TYR A 387 -29.05 22.43 -21.12
CA TYR A 387 -30.29 23.04 -21.55
C TYR A 387 -30.75 24.14 -20.57
N THR A 388 -30.52 23.94 -19.27
CA THR A 388 -30.87 24.97 -18.28
C THR A 388 -29.98 26.19 -18.40
N VAL A 389 -28.67 26.00 -18.66
CA VAL A 389 -27.74 27.10 -18.91
C VAL A 389 -28.13 27.89 -20.16
N TRP A 390 -28.40 27.22 -21.28
CA TRP A 390 -28.90 27.88 -22.49
C TRP A 390 -30.21 28.63 -22.25
N ARG A 391 -31.16 27.98 -21.57
CA ARG A 391 -32.50 28.55 -21.36
C ARG A 391 -32.45 29.80 -20.49
N ASP A 392 -31.61 29.81 -19.47
CA ASP A 392 -31.43 30.96 -18.57
C ASP A 392 -30.72 32.12 -19.24
N ALA A 393 -29.86 31.84 -20.23
CA ALA A 393 -29.13 32.83 -21.00
C ALA A 393 -29.86 33.32 -22.27
N LEU A 394 -30.96 32.67 -22.68
CA LEU A 394 -31.66 32.93 -23.93
C LEU A 394 -32.06 34.40 -24.12
N GLY A 395 -31.59 35.01 -25.22
CA GLY A 395 -31.86 36.41 -25.57
C GLY A 395 -30.95 37.43 -24.89
N THR A 396 -29.90 36.97 -24.18
CA THR A 396 -28.86 37.82 -23.60
C THR A 396 -27.57 37.75 -24.43
N ASP A 397 -26.64 38.67 -24.18
CA ASP A 397 -25.28 38.64 -24.75
C ASP A 397 -24.29 37.85 -23.86
N ALA A 398 -24.80 36.93 -23.03
CA ALA A 398 -23.96 36.06 -22.22
C ALA A 398 -23.18 35.09 -23.12
N ALA A 399 -21.91 34.85 -22.80
CA ALA A 399 -21.14 33.81 -23.46
C ALA A 399 -21.52 32.45 -22.85
N LEU A 400 -21.97 31.53 -23.68
CA LEU A 400 -22.09 30.13 -23.31
C LEU A 400 -20.71 29.45 -23.50
N PRO A 401 -20.23 28.67 -22.51
CA PRO A 401 -19.11 27.74 -22.72
C PRO A 401 -19.33 26.86 -23.95
N ASN A 402 -18.29 26.45 -24.66
CA ASN A 402 -18.37 25.50 -25.78
C ASN A 402 -19.40 25.85 -26.90
N ASP A 403 -19.69 27.14 -27.07
CA ASP A 403 -20.62 27.64 -28.09
C ASP A 403 -19.93 27.87 -29.45
N LEU A 404 -20.44 27.19 -30.49
CA LEU A 404 -19.97 27.32 -31.87
C LEU A 404 -20.67 28.44 -32.65
N THR A 405 -21.63 29.13 -32.05
CA THR A 405 -22.38 30.26 -32.62
C THR A 405 -22.21 31.55 -31.80
N PRO A 406 -20.96 32.00 -31.57
CA PRO A 406 -20.65 33.07 -30.64
C PRO A 406 -21.41 34.37 -30.98
N GLY A 407 -22.03 34.95 -29.96
CA GLY A 407 -22.87 36.13 -30.09
C GLY A 407 -23.92 36.18 -28.98
N ALA A 408 -25.07 36.78 -29.27
CA ALA A 408 -26.22 36.67 -28.38
C ALA A 408 -26.71 35.22 -28.34
N VAL A 409 -27.15 34.74 -27.18
CA VAL A 409 -27.72 33.40 -27.04
C VAL A 409 -29.07 33.36 -27.75
N THR A 410 -29.17 32.49 -28.75
CA THR A 410 -30.28 32.36 -29.68
C THR A 410 -30.86 30.93 -29.70
N PRO A 411 -31.95 30.70 -30.47
CA PRO A 411 -32.41 29.34 -30.76
C PRO A 411 -31.43 28.49 -31.56
N VAL A 412 -30.40 29.07 -32.21
CA VAL A 412 -29.40 28.28 -32.96
C VAL A 412 -28.51 27.48 -31.99
N ASP A 413 -28.21 28.04 -30.83
CA ASP A 413 -27.46 27.40 -29.75
C ASP A 413 -28.23 26.19 -29.20
N TYR A 414 -29.56 26.29 -29.11
CA TYR A 414 -30.40 25.12 -28.80
C TYR A 414 -30.30 24.02 -29.85
N ASP A 415 -30.24 24.36 -31.13
CA ASP A 415 -30.08 23.36 -32.19
C ASP A 415 -28.71 22.68 -32.11
N VAL A 416 -27.68 23.39 -31.63
CA VAL A 416 -26.33 22.82 -31.34
C VAL A 416 -26.41 21.85 -30.17
N TRP A 417 -26.99 22.25 -29.03
CA TRP A 417 -27.21 21.36 -27.89
C TRP A 417 -28.01 20.11 -28.29
N LEU A 418 -29.12 20.28 -29.01
CA LEU A 418 -30.00 19.18 -29.42
C LEU A 418 -29.29 18.18 -30.33
N GLN A 419 -28.42 18.65 -31.22
CA GLN A 419 -27.63 17.80 -32.11
C GLN A 419 -26.57 16.97 -31.39
N ASN A 420 -26.09 17.45 -30.24
CA ASN A 420 -25.04 16.82 -29.47
C ASN A 420 -25.55 16.19 -28.17
N TYR A 421 -26.85 16.21 -27.89
CA TYR A 421 -27.43 15.64 -26.67
C TYR A 421 -27.03 14.17 -26.48
N GLY A 422 -26.43 13.87 -25.34
CA GLY A 422 -25.86 12.56 -25.00
C GLY A 422 -24.42 12.34 -25.47
N ALA A 423 -23.76 13.35 -26.05
CA ALA A 423 -22.33 13.32 -26.30
C ALA A 423 -21.55 13.54 -24.99
N SER A 424 -20.38 12.93 -24.87
CA SER A 424 -19.49 13.07 -23.73
C SER A 424 -18.06 13.28 -24.21
N GLY A 425 -17.41 14.32 -23.70
CA GLY A 425 -16.01 14.67 -23.94
C GLY A 425 -15.11 13.81 -23.07
N GLY A 426 -14.98 12.54 -23.42
CA GLY A 426 -14.10 11.61 -22.75
C GLY A 426 -13.45 10.69 -23.74
N VAL A 427 -12.17 10.36 -23.51
CA VAL A 427 -11.56 9.19 -24.14
C VAL A 427 -12.51 8.04 -23.88
N ALA A 428 -13.01 7.41 -24.95
CA ALA A 428 -13.75 6.17 -24.82
C ALA A 428 -12.80 5.15 -24.18
N VAL A 429 -12.84 5.04 -22.85
CA VAL A 429 -12.25 3.93 -22.13
C VAL A 429 -13.03 2.74 -22.67
N ALA A 430 -12.40 1.97 -23.54
CA ALA A 430 -12.96 0.72 -24.01
C ALA A 430 -13.36 -0.05 -22.75
N ALA A 431 -14.67 -0.27 -22.56
CA ALA A 431 -15.16 -1.06 -21.45
C ALA A 431 -14.30 -2.32 -21.41
N ALA A 432 -13.57 -2.52 -20.31
CA ALA A 432 -12.74 -3.69 -20.11
C ALA A 432 -13.60 -4.90 -20.53
N PRO A 433 -13.08 -5.81 -21.39
CA PRO A 433 -13.87 -6.93 -21.86
C PRO A 433 -14.53 -7.58 -20.65
N GLU A 434 -15.88 -7.60 -20.63
CA GLU A 434 -16.59 -8.20 -19.51
C GLU A 434 -15.97 -9.58 -19.28
N PRO A 435 -15.52 -9.89 -18.04
CA PRO A 435 -14.81 -11.12 -17.81
C PRO A 435 -15.69 -12.26 -18.31
N ALA A 436 -15.11 -13.13 -19.14
CA ALA A 436 -15.80 -14.28 -19.73
C ALA A 436 -16.37 -15.26 -18.67
N THR A 437 -16.27 -14.92 -17.38
CA THR A 437 -16.90 -15.59 -16.24
C THR A 437 -18.39 -15.75 -16.40
N PHE A 438 -19.13 -14.78 -16.98
CA PHE A 438 -20.57 -14.96 -17.23
C PHE A 438 -20.84 -16.02 -18.30
N CYS A 439 -20.08 -15.98 -19.40
CA CYS A 439 -20.16 -16.98 -20.47
C CYS A 439 -19.73 -18.38 -19.98
N LEU A 440 -18.70 -18.47 -19.13
CA LEU A 440 -18.24 -19.71 -18.52
C LEU A 440 -19.21 -20.25 -17.47
N ALA A 441 -19.85 -19.38 -16.68
CA ALA A 441 -20.89 -19.75 -15.74
C ALA A 441 -22.13 -20.30 -16.46
N CYS A 442 -22.57 -19.63 -17.53
CA CYS A 442 -23.67 -20.12 -18.37
C CYS A 442 -23.33 -21.45 -19.05
N ALA A 443 -22.11 -21.61 -19.59
CA ALA A 443 -21.65 -22.86 -20.19
C ALA A 443 -21.57 -24.01 -19.15
N ALA A 444 -21.10 -23.72 -17.93
CA ALA A 444 -21.05 -24.68 -16.84
C ALA A 444 -22.46 -25.10 -16.38
N CYS A 445 -23.40 -24.16 -16.26
CA CYS A 445 -24.80 -24.46 -15.93
C CYS A 445 -25.46 -25.35 -17.00
N LEU A 446 -25.22 -25.09 -18.28
CA LEU A 446 -25.73 -25.91 -19.39
C LEU A 446 -25.13 -27.31 -19.40
N ALA A 447 -23.83 -27.45 -19.12
CA ALA A 447 -23.16 -28.75 -19.03
C ALA A 447 -23.69 -29.61 -17.87
N VAL A 448 -23.98 -29.00 -16.72
CA VAL A 448 -24.56 -29.69 -15.55
C VAL A 448 -26.02 -30.09 -15.82
N ALA A 449 -26.81 -29.24 -16.48
CA ALA A 449 -28.19 -29.54 -16.86
C ALA A 449 -28.26 -30.68 -17.89
N GLY A 450 -27.38 -30.69 -18.89
CA GLY A 450 -27.31 -31.74 -19.92
C GLY A 450 -26.96 -33.12 -19.36
N ARG A 451 -26.09 -33.20 -18.34
CA ARG A 451 -25.74 -34.47 -17.67
C ARG A 451 -26.91 -35.07 -16.89
N ARG A 452 -27.83 -34.26 -16.35
CA ARG A 452 -29.01 -34.74 -15.61
C ARG A 452 -30.10 -35.31 -16.52
N LEU A 453 -30.17 -34.87 -17.77
CA LEU A 453 -31.15 -35.35 -18.75
C LEU A 453 -30.71 -36.68 -19.42
N SER A 454 -29.41 -36.88 -19.66
CA SER A 454 -28.89 -38.12 -20.24
C SER A 454 -28.91 -39.32 -19.28
N ALA A 455 -29.00 -39.09 -17.96
CA ALA A 455 -29.10 -40.14 -16.95
C ALA A 455 -30.53 -40.70 -16.77
N ARG A 456 -31.53 -40.17 -17.50
CA ARG A 456 -32.90 -40.70 -17.53
C ARG A 456 -33.21 -41.32 -18.89
N ARG A 457 -32.68 -42.52 -19.14
CA ARG A 457 -33.29 -43.45 -20.11
C ARG A 457 -33.94 -44.60 -19.32
N PRO A 458 -35.27 -44.77 -19.39
CA PRO A 458 -35.95 -45.90 -18.77
C PRO A 458 -35.73 -47.20 -19.59
N CYS A 459 -35.87 -48.32 -18.88
CA CYS A 459 -35.71 -49.70 -19.33
C CYS A 459 -36.53 -50.09 -20.57
#